data_AF-G3RBC3-F1
#
_entry.id   AF-G3RBC3-F1
#
_cell.length_a   1.000
_cell.length_b   1.000
_cell.length_c   1.000
_cell.angle_alpha   90.00
_cell.angle_beta   90.00
_cell.angle_gamma   90.00
#
_symmetry.space_group_name_H-M   'P 1'
#
loop_
_entity.id
_entity.type
_entity.pdbx_description
1 polymer ?
#
loop_
_entity_poly.entity_id
_entity_poly.type
_entity_poly.pdbx_seq_one_letter_code
_entity_poly.pdbx_strand_id
1 'polypeptide(L)'
;MRVEPSWLNQLLKISVKFLMTSPEIASLSWGQMKVKGSNTTYKDCKVWPGGSRTWDWRETGTEHSPGVQPADVKEVVEKGVQTLVIGRGMSEALKVPSSTVEYLKKHGIDVQVLQTEQAVKEYNALVAQGVRVGGVFHSTC
;
A
#
# COMPACT_ATOMS: atom_id res chain seq x y z
N MET A 1 31.13 32.88 -5.10
CA MET A 1 30.34 31.63 -5.22
C MET A 1 29.96 31.19 -3.81
N ARG A 2 28.68 31.16 -3.45
CA ARG A 2 28.25 30.61 -2.15
C ARG A 2 28.28 29.08 -2.27
N VAL A 3 29.17 28.44 -1.53
CA VAL A 3 29.19 26.98 -1.39
C VAL A 3 28.11 26.65 -0.36
N GLU A 4 27.07 25.92 -0.77
CA GLU A 4 26.07 25.47 0.20
C GLU A 4 26.72 24.51 1.22
N PRO A 5 26.41 24.64 2.52
CA PRO A 5 26.96 23.74 3.53
C PRO A 5 26.56 22.28 3.29
N SER A 6 27.53 21.36 3.32
CA SER A 6 27.30 19.93 3.02
C SER A 6 26.27 19.26 3.95
N TRP A 7 26.09 19.78 5.17
CA TRP A 7 25.13 19.28 6.15
C TRP A 7 23.67 19.55 5.76
N LEU A 8 23.37 20.67 5.08
CA LEU A 8 22.03 20.96 4.56
C LEU A 8 21.64 19.95 3.49
N ASN A 9 22.57 19.65 2.57
CA ASN A 9 22.39 18.62 1.55
C ASN A 9 22.23 17.22 2.15
N GLN A 10 22.89 16.92 3.26
CA GLN A 10 22.76 15.63 3.94
C GLN A 10 21.42 15.48 4.66
N LEU A 11 20.95 16.53 5.35
CA LEU A 11 19.62 16.55 5.97
C LEU A 11 18.50 16.46 4.92
N LEU A 12 18.64 17.16 3.79
CA LEU A 12 17.67 17.09 2.69
C LEU A 12 17.60 15.66 2.12
N LYS A 13 18.76 15.02 1.90
CA LYS A 13 18.83 13.63 1.44
C LYS A 13 18.22 12.64 2.43
N ILE A 14 18.44 12.83 3.74
CA ILE A 14 17.83 11.99 4.78
C ILE A 14 16.31 12.17 4.81
N SER A 15 15.83 13.41 4.72
CA SER A 15 14.39 13.72 4.71
C SER A 15 13.69 13.14 3.48
N VAL A 16 14.30 13.27 2.29
CA VAL A 16 13.78 12.64 1.06
C VAL A 16 13.77 11.11 1.18
N LYS A 17 14.81 10.52 1.76
CA LYS A 17 14.86 9.06 1.95
C LYS A 17 13.77 8.56 2.91
N PHE A 18 13.44 9.33 3.95
CA PHE A 18 12.33 9.04 4.86
C PHE A 18 10.96 9.17 4.18
N LEU A 19 10.77 10.23 3.38
CA LEU A 19 9.59 10.43 2.53
C LEU A 19 9.44 9.38 1.41
N MET A 20 10.40 8.48 1.24
CA MET A 20 10.38 7.39 0.28
C MET A 20 10.20 6.00 0.94
N THR A 21 9.90 5.95 2.24
CA THR A 21 9.62 4.69 2.96
C THR A 21 8.13 4.35 2.93
N SER A 22 7.81 3.07 2.96
CA SER A 22 6.43 2.60 3.09
C SER A 22 5.90 2.97 4.47
N PRO A 23 4.76 3.69 4.57
CA PRO A 23 4.24 4.12 5.85
C PRO A 23 3.61 2.94 6.60
N GLU A 24 3.81 2.89 7.91
CA GLU A 24 3.15 1.92 8.80
C GLU A 24 1.63 2.11 8.80
N ILE A 25 0.86 1.02 8.75
CA ILE A 25 -0.58 1.04 9.04
C ILE A 25 -0.71 1.04 10.57
N ALA A 26 -1.06 2.20 11.13
CA ALA A 26 -1.05 2.46 12.56
C ALA A 26 -2.23 1.82 13.31
N SER A 27 -3.38 1.64 12.65
CA SER A 27 -4.52 0.94 13.23
C SER A 27 -5.46 0.41 12.16
N LEU A 28 -6.10 -0.73 12.47
CA LEU A 28 -7.15 -1.37 11.70
C LEU A 28 -8.32 -1.69 12.64
N SER A 29 -9.53 -1.39 12.21
CA SER A 29 -10.77 -1.92 12.77
C SER A 29 -11.83 -2.01 11.66
N TRP A 30 -13.01 -2.54 11.97
CA TRP A 30 -14.06 -2.71 10.97
C TRP A 30 -14.45 -1.37 10.30
N GLY A 31 -14.25 -1.28 8.99
CA GLY A 31 -14.57 -0.09 8.23
C GLY A 31 -13.67 1.12 8.50
N GLN A 32 -12.53 0.93 9.19
CA GLN A 32 -11.64 2.02 9.55
C GLN A 32 -10.16 1.62 9.53
N MET A 33 -9.33 2.42 8.87
CA MET A 33 -7.88 2.28 8.81
C MET A 33 -7.20 3.63 9.01
N LYS A 34 -6.04 3.63 9.67
CA LYS A 34 -5.16 4.81 9.80
C LYS A 34 -3.74 4.46 9.37
N VAL A 35 -3.11 5.37 8.66
CA VAL A 35 -1.75 5.22 8.15
C VAL A 35 -0.88 6.32 8.77
N LYS A 36 0.29 5.95 9.26
CA LYS A 36 1.22 6.87 9.91
C LYS A 36 1.66 7.98 8.95
N GLY A 37 1.59 9.22 9.39
CA GLY A 37 1.90 10.39 8.56
C GLY A 37 0.75 10.85 7.65
N SER A 38 -0.39 10.15 7.66
CA SER A 38 -1.62 10.62 7.01
C SER A 38 -2.56 11.28 8.03
N ASN A 39 -3.19 12.39 7.65
CA ASN A 39 -4.26 13.03 8.42
C ASN A 39 -5.65 12.44 8.13
N THR A 40 -5.73 11.49 7.20
CA THR A 40 -7.00 10.88 6.78
C THR A 40 -7.24 9.56 7.51
N THR A 41 -8.44 9.40 8.04
CA THR A 41 -8.96 8.09 8.43
C THR A 41 -9.67 7.50 7.22
N TYR A 42 -9.25 6.30 6.80
CA TYR A 42 -9.77 5.63 5.62
C TYR A 42 -10.82 4.58 6.00
N LYS A 43 -11.75 4.29 5.10
CA LYS A 43 -12.48 3.01 5.14
C LYS A 43 -11.56 1.93 4.57
N ASP A 44 -11.28 2.03 3.28
CA ASP A 44 -10.34 1.18 2.55
C ASP A 44 -9.20 2.06 2.04
N CYS A 45 -7.98 1.54 1.97
CA CYS A 45 -6.83 2.35 1.56
C CYS A 45 -5.86 1.64 0.62
N LYS A 46 -5.17 2.46 -0.16
CA LYS A 46 -3.97 2.12 -0.90
C LYS A 46 -2.77 2.74 -0.17
N VAL A 47 -1.66 2.02 -0.07
CA VAL A 47 -0.43 2.47 0.58
C VAL A 47 0.78 2.12 -0.29
N TRP A 48 1.81 2.95 -0.26
CA TRP A 48 3.04 2.78 -1.03
C TRP A 48 4.19 3.56 -0.41
N PRO A 49 5.45 3.32 -0.83
CA PRO A 49 6.59 4.12 -0.41
C PRO A 49 6.36 5.62 -0.61
N GLY A 50 6.20 6.35 0.49
CA GLY A 50 5.97 7.80 0.52
C GLY A 50 4.52 8.25 0.64
N GLY A 51 3.53 7.36 0.78
CA GLY A 51 2.18 7.82 1.09
C GLY A 51 1.08 6.79 1.07
N SER A 52 -0.14 7.30 1.14
CA SER A 52 -1.37 6.53 1.14
C SER A 52 -2.53 7.35 0.60
N ARG A 53 -3.58 6.67 0.13
CA ARG A 53 -4.86 7.31 -0.19
C ARG A 53 -6.04 6.38 0.03
N THR A 54 -7.24 6.95 -0.01
CA THR A 54 -8.49 6.20 -0.02
C THR A 54 -8.54 5.26 -1.23
N TRP A 55 -8.93 4.02 -1.00
CA TRP A 55 -9.32 3.12 -2.08
C TRP A 55 -10.85 3.18 -2.25
N ASP A 56 -11.30 3.89 -3.28
CA ASP A 56 -12.70 3.93 -3.67
C ASP A 56 -12.92 3.01 -4.88
N TRP A 57 -13.71 1.95 -4.69
CA TRP A 57 -14.00 0.97 -5.73
C TRP A 57 -14.79 1.56 -6.90
N ARG A 58 -15.46 2.70 -6.70
CA ARG A 58 -16.18 3.41 -7.76
C ARG A 58 -15.25 3.96 -8.85
N GLU A 59 -13.98 4.16 -8.55
CA GLU A 59 -12.97 4.61 -9.53
C GLU A 59 -12.69 3.54 -10.59
N THR A 60 -12.87 2.26 -10.25
CA THR A 60 -12.46 1.11 -11.07
C THR A 60 -13.60 0.18 -11.42
N GLY A 61 -14.79 0.39 -10.82
CA GLY A 61 -15.93 -0.53 -10.95
C GLY A 61 -15.72 -1.83 -10.18
N THR A 62 -14.88 -1.82 -9.14
CA THR A 62 -14.61 -3.01 -8.33
C THR A 62 -15.83 -3.38 -7.50
N GLU A 63 -16.14 -4.66 -7.49
CA GLU A 63 -17.15 -5.29 -6.66
C GLU A 63 -16.53 -6.54 -6.01
N HIS A 64 -17.19 -7.17 -5.05
CA HIS A 64 -16.71 -8.42 -4.44
C HIS A 64 -16.40 -9.51 -5.47
N SER A 65 -17.13 -9.52 -6.58
CA SER A 65 -16.91 -10.39 -7.74
C SER A 65 -17.06 -9.56 -9.01
N PRO A 66 -16.07 -9.55 -9.94
CA PRO A 66 -14.92 -10.44 -9.99
C PRO A 66 -13.83 -10.15 -8.95
N GLY A 67 -13.85 -8.99 -8.28
CA GLY A 67 -12.90 -8.65 -7.22
C GLY A 67 -11.91 -7.56 -7.62
N VAL A 68 -10.76 -7.55 -6.96
CA VAL A 68 -9.69 -6.55 -7.16
C VAL A 68 -9.21 -6.54 -8.61
N GLN A 69 -9.25 -5.38 -9.26
CA GLN A 69 -8.84 -5.19 -10.65
C GLN A 69 -7.37 -4.76 -10.77
N PRO A 70 -6.70 -4.99 -11.91
CA PRO A 70 -5.40 -4.39 -12.20
C PRO A 70 -5.41 -2.86 -12.03
N ALA A 71 -6.52 -2.20 -12.36
CA ALA A 71 -6.70 -0.76 -12.19
C ALA A 71 -6.65 -0.31 -10.72
N ASP A 72 -7.06 -1.16 -9.76
CA ASP A 72 -6.98 -0.84 -8.34
C ASP A 72 -5.53 -0.72 -7.85
N VAL A 73 -4.67 -1.60 -8.36
CA VAL A 73 -3.27 -1.73 -7.93
C VAL A 73 -2.28 -0.99 -8.80
N LYS A 74 -2.66 -0.58 -10.02
CA LYS A 74 -1.78 0.08 -11.01
C LYS A 74 -1.03 1.27 -10.44
N GLU A 75 -1.72 2.15 -9.71
CA GLU A 75 -1.09 3.31 -9.08
C GLU A 75 -0.01 2.90 -8.06
N VAL A 76 -0.25 1.84 -7.28
CA VAL A 76 0.74 1.32 -6.32
C VAL A 76 1.96 0.76 -7.06
N VAL A 77 1.75 0.08 -8.18
CA VAL A 77 2.81 -0.41 -9.07
C VAL A 77 3.67 0.75 -9.57
N GLU A 78 3.06 1.84 -10.03
CA GLU A 78 3.74 3.03 -10.55
C GLU A 78 4.59 3.76 -9.49
N LYS A 79 4.36 3.52 -8.20
CA LYS A 79 5.19 4.04 -7.09
C LYS A 79 6.45 3.21 -6.83
N GLY A 80 6.65 2.12 -7.57
CA GLY A 80 7.87 1.31 -7.56
C GLY A 80 8.02 0.48 -6.30
N VAL A 81 7.12 -0.49 -6.11
CA VAL A 81 7.15 -1.46 -5.00
C VAL A 81 7.84 -2.76 -5.39
N GLN A 82 8.44 -3.44 -4.41
CA GLN A 82 9.01 -4.78 -4.56
C GLN A 82 7.97 -5.87 -4.23
N THR A 83 7.16 -5.60 -3.20
CA THR A 83 6.09 -6.49 -2.72
C THR A 83 4.78 -5.71 -2.67
N LEU A 84 3.68 -6.34 -3.05
CA LEU A 84 2.34 -5.80 -2.92
C LEU A 84 1.46 -6.76 -2.10
N VAL A 85 0.95 -6.25 -0.99
CA VAL A 85 0.02 -6.97 -0.11
C VAL A 85 -1.43 -6.57 -0.44
N ILE A 86 -2.30 -7.55 -0.65
CA ILE A 86 -3.74 -7.37 -0.88
C ILE A 86 -4.49 -7.89 0.35
N GLY A 87 -5.03 -6.97 1.14
CA GLY A 87 -5.97 -7.28 2.21
C GLY A 87 -7.38 -7.43 1.64
N ARG A 88 -7.84 -8.67 1.49
CA ARG A 88 -9.06 -9.01 0.74
C ARG A 88 -10.33 -9.05 1.59
N GLY A 89 -10.37 -8.29 2.67
CA GLY A 89 -11.49 -8.23 3.60
C GLY A 89 -11.27 -9.08 4.85
N MET A 90 -12.06 -8.80 5.87
CA MET A 90 -12.09 -9.46 7.17
C MET A 90 -12.54 -10.92 7.06
N SER A 91 -13.39 -11.22 6.07
CA SER A 91 -13.94 -12.56 5.79
C SER A 91 -13.53 -13.10 4.41
N GLU A 92 -12.57 -12.44 3.75
CA GLU A 92 -12.07 -12.81 2.42
C GLU A 92 -13.12 -12.82 1.29
N ALA A 93 -14.26 -12.13 1.48
CA ALA A 93 -15.35 -12.12 0.51
C ALA A 93 -14.99 -11.35 -0.77
N LEU A 94 -14.11 -10.34 -0.68
CA LEU A 94 -13.54 -9.71 -1.86
C LEU A 94 -12.64 -10.70 -2.60
N LYS A 95 -12.99 -11.03 -3.84
CA LYS A 95 -12.17 -11.91 -4.68
C LYS A 95 -10.91 -11.20 -5.18
N VAL A 96 -9.92 -12.00 -5.55
CA VAL A 96 -8.72 -11.53 -6.25
C VAL A 96 -8.54 -12.42 -7.49
N PRO A 97 -8.93 -11.94 -8.69
CA PRO A 97 -8.72 -12.65 -9.93
C PRO A 97 -7.25 -13.01 -10.16
N SER A 98 -6.99 -14.16 -10.79
CA SER A 98 -5.63 -14.53 -11.21
C SER A 98 -5.03 -13.52 -12.18
N SER A 99 -5.85 -12.88 -13.02
CA SER A 99 -5.41 -11.82 -13.94
C SER A 99 -4.76 -10.63 -13.23
N THR A 100 -5.25 -10.25 -12.05
CA THR A 100 -4.66 -9.19 -11.21
C THR A 100 -3.32 -9.64 -10.63
N VAL A 101 -3.23 -10.88 -10.15
CA VAL A 101 -1.97 -11.45 -9.63
C VAL A 101 -0.93 -11.58 -10.74
N GLU A 102 -1.32 -12.05 -11.92
CA GLU A 102 -0.45 -12.16 -13.10
C GLU A 102 0.02 -10.79 -13.59
N TYR A 103 -0.87 -9.79 -13.58
CA TYR A 103 -0.50 -8.41 -13.89
C TYR A 103 0.64 -7.92 -12.98
N LEU A 104 0.54 -8.14 -11.67
CA LEU A 104 1.58 -7.76 -10.71
C LEU A 104 2.88 -8.55 -10.93
N LYS A 105 2.80 -9.87 -11.11
CA LYS A 105 3.96 -10.73 -11.39
C LYS A 105 4.68 -10.34 -12.67
N LYS A 106 3.95 -9.95 -13.72
CA LYS A 106 4.55 -9.43 -14.98
C LYS A 106 5.34 -8.14 -14.77
N HIS A 107 5.04 -7.37 -13.72
CA HIS A 107 5.81 -6.19 -13.32
C HIS A 107 6.94 -6.52 -12.32
N GLY A 108 7.23 -7.81 -12.09
CA GLY A 108 8.29 -8.25 -11.18
C GLY A 108 7.97 -8.06 -9.71
N ILE A 109 6.69 -7.92 -9.35
CA ILE A 109 6.24 -7.68 -7.98
C ILE A 109 5.91 -9.02 -7.30
N ASP A 110 6.43 -9.20 -6.09
CA ASP A 110 5.99 -10.27 -5.19
C ASP A 110 4.59 -9.95 -4.63
N VAL A 111 3.68 -10.92 -4.64
CA VAL A 111 2.27 -10.68 -4.33
C VAL A 111 1.83 -11.56 -3.17
N GLN A 112 1.28 -10.91 -2.14
CA GLN A 112 0.69 -11.60 -1.01
C GLN A 112 -0.80 -11.26 -0.91
N VAL A 113 -1.66 -12.28 -0.95
CA VAL A 113 -3.12 -12.12 -0.87
C VAL A 113 -3.59 -12.76 0.42
N LEU A 114 -4.12 -11.97 1.34
CA LEU A 114 -4.39 -12.37 2.73
C LEU A 114 -5.68 -11.75 3.26
N GLN A 115 -6.31 -12.40 4.23
CA GLN A 115 -7.30 -11.76 5.11
C GLN A 115 -6.71 -10.47 5.72
N THR A 116 -7.52 -9.41 5.85
CA THR A 116 -7.00 -8.04 6.08
C THR A 116 -6.19 -7.86 7.36
N GLU A 117 -6.51 -8.54 8.47
CA GLU A 117 -5.72 -8.44 9.70
C GLU A 117 -4.33 -9.05 9.53
N GLN A 118 -4.26 -10.22 8.87
CA GLN A 118 -2.99 -10.86 8.51
C GLN A 118 -2.21 -10.01 7.50
N ALA A 119 -2.91 -9.44 6.51
CA ALA A 119 -2.35 -8.55 5.52
C ALA A 119 -1.68 -7.33 6.16
N VAL A 120 -2.35 -6.68 7.12
CA VAL A 120 -1.79 -5.52 7.84
C VAL A 120 -0.58 -5.91 8.68
N LYS A 121 -0.63 -7.06 9.36
CA LYS A 121 0.50 -7.58 10.15
C LYS A 121 1.73 -7.82 9.28
N GLU A 122 1.54 -8.48 8.14
CA GLU A 122 2.61 -8.81 7.19
C GLU A 122 3.16 -7.56 6.51
N TYR A 123 2.28 -6.65 6.06
CA TYR A 123 2.68 -5.36 5.53
C TYR A 123 3.56 -4.59 6.51
N ASN A 124 3.16 -4.47 7.79
CA ASN A 124 3.95 -3.76 8.79
C ASN A 124 5.27 -4.47 9.11
N ALA A 125 5.32 -5.80 9.05
CA ALA A 125 6.58 -6.55 9.19
C ALA A 125 7.55 -6.23 8.04
N LEU A 126 7.06 -6.13 6.80
CA LEU A 126 7.85 -5.74 5.63
C LEU A 126 8.31 -4.28 5.71
N VAL A 127 7.45 -3.37 6.18
CA VAL A 127 7.80 -1.97 6.48
C VAL A 127 8.96 -1.91 7.46
N ALA A 128 8.90 -2.65 8.58
CA ALA A 128 9.95 -2.67 9.60
C ALA A 128 11.29 -3.21 9.09
N GLN A 129 11.26 -4.09 8.08
CA GLN A 129 12.45 -4.61 7.39
C GLN A 129 13.01 -3.64 6.33
N GLY A 130 12.35 -2.51 6.07
CA GLY A 130 12.74 -1.54 5.06
C GLY A 130 12.45 -1.98 3.62
N VAL A 131 11.59 -2.99 3.44
CA VAL A 131 11.14 -3.43 2.12
C VAL A 131 10.28 -2.31 1.50
N ARG A 132 10.43 -2.09 0.20
CA ARG A 132 9.56 -1.17 -0.55
C ARG A 132 8.20 -1.83 -0.80
N VAL A 133 7.43 -2.02 0.26
CA VAL A 133 6.12 -2.67 0.21
C VAL A 133 5.01 -1.65 -0.09
N GLY A 134 4.05 -2.03 -0.92
CA GLY A 134 2.77 -1.32 -1.02
C GLY A 134 1.61 -2.27 -0.81
N GLY A 135 0.39 -1.75 -0.91
CA GLY A 135 -0.78 -2.60 -0.79
C GLY A 135 -2.10 -1.89 -1.00
N VAL A 136 -3.14 -2.70 -1.10
CA VAL A 136 -4.54 -2.27 -1.10
C VAL A 136 -5.28 -3.10 -0.05
N PHE A 137 -6.07 -2.44 0.80
CA PHE A 137 -6.66 -3.07 1.98
C PHE A 137 -8.14 -2.75 2.05
N HIS A 138 -8.96 -3.80 2.13
CA HIS A 138 -10.38 -3.73 2.39
C HIS A 138 -10.67 -4.05 3.86
N SER A 139 -11.30 -3.14 4.60
CA SER A 139 -11.47 -3.24 6.06
C SER A 139 -12.84 -3.77 6.51
N THR A 140 -13.66 -4.24 5.58
CA THR A 140 -14.95 -4.93 5.87
C THR A 140 -14.93 -6.34 5.25
N CYS A 141 -16.07 -6.95 4.94
CA CYS A 141 -16.13 -8.28 4.31
C CYS A 141 -15.70 -8.26 2.85
#